data_AF-A0A1W1E0D1-F1
#
_entry.id   AF-A0A1W1E0D1-F1
#
_cell.length_a   1.000
_cell.length_b   1.000
_cell.length_c   1.000
_cell.angle_alpha   90.00
_cell.angle_beta   90.00
_cell.angle_gamma   90.00
#
_symmetry.space_group_name_H-M   'P 1'
#
loop_
_entity.id
_entity.type
_entity.pdbx_description
1 polymer ?
#
loop_
_entity_poly.entity_id
_entity_poly.type
_entity_poly.pdbx_seq_one_letter_code
_entity_poly.pdbx_strand_id
1 'polypeptide(L)'
;MKKILLLTFTLFALNANSAIYLEFEKLEDATGDVESGITKCKDARDCMRKVDWAWKTGKAVDCARLTMWRKDTNEEAVKIWVRDFRSPYWKAKQEELIWGNDLD
;
A
#
# COMPACT_ATOMS: atom_id res chain seq x y z
N MET A 1 27.62 37.20 5.30
CA MET A 1 26.53 37.14 4.29
C MET A 1 25.86 35.77 4.40
N LYS A 2 24.62 35.71 4.90
CA LYS A 2 23.87 34.45 5.06
C LYS A 2 23.27 34.05 3.71
N LYS A 3 23.67 32.90 3.16
CA LYS A 3 23.02 32.30 1.98
C LYS A 3 21.76 31.60 2.46
N ILE A 4 20.60 32.20 2.19
CA ILE A 4 19.31 31.55 2.40
C ILE A 4 19.13 30.57 1.25
N LEU A 5 19.28 29.27 1.55
CA LEU A 5 18.98 28.19 0.63
C LEU A 5 17.46 28.08 0.54
N LEU A 6 16.85 28.59 -0.53
CA LEU A 6 15.45 28.31 -0.84
C LEU A 6 15.35 26.83 -1.22
N LEU A 7 14.86 25.99 -0.30
CA LEU A 7 14.28 24.70 -0.64
C LEU A 7 12.97 24.98 -1.37
N THR A 8 13.01 24.94 -2.69
CA THR A 8 11.81 24.86 -3.52
C THR A 8 11.14 23.52 -3.24
N PHE A 9 10.14 23.55 -2.36
CA PHE A 9 9.11 22.51 -2.27
C PHE A 9 8.36 22.52 -3.60
N THR A 10 8.75 21.63 -4.52
CA THR A 10 7.94 21.32 -5.68
C THR A 10 6.67 20.66 -5.19
N LEU A 11 5.61 21.46 -5.02
CA LEU A 11 4.25 20.92 -5.06
C LEU A 11 4.09 20.29 -6.44
N PHE A 12 4.20 18.96 -6.52
CA PHE A 12 3.77 18.22 -7.68
C PHE A 12 2.31 18.60 -7.93
N ALA A 13 2.08 19.31 -9.04
CA ALA A 13 0.76 19.52 -9.57
C ALA A 13 0.05 18.17 -9.59
N LEU A 14 -1.11 18.08 -8.94
CA LEU A 14 -1.99 16.92 -9.09
C LEU A 14 -2.39 16.86 -10.56
N ASN A 15 -1.70 16.01 -11.33
CA ASN A 15 -2.14 15.67 -12.67
C ASN A 15 -3.55 15.05 -12.55
N ALA A 16 -4.54 15.76 -13.07
CA ALA A 16 -5.95 15.35 -13.06
C ALA A 16 -6.22 14.01 -13.79
N ASN A 17 -5.20 13.44 -14.46
CA ASN A 17 -5.24 12.16 -15.17
C ASN A 17 -4.35 11.07 -14.54
N SER A 18 -3.99 11.21 -13.25
CA SER A 18 -3.27 10.16 -12.53
C SER A 18 -4.23 9.05 -12.06
N ALA A 19 -3.89 7.80 -12.35
CA ALA A 19 -4.62 6.63 -11.87
C ALA A 19 -3.87 5.99 -10.70
N ILE A 20 -4.58 5.72 -9.60
CA ILE A 20 -4.03 5.00 -8.46
C ILE A 20 -4.54 3.56 -8.48
N TYR A 21 -3.65 2.61 -8.24
CA TYR A 21 -3.97 1.19 -8.16
C TYR A 21 -3.47 0.63 -6.83
N LEU A 22 -4.20 -0.34 -6.30
CA LEU A 22 -3.78 -1.18 -5.18
C LEU A 22 -3.63 -2.60 -5.70
N GLU A 23 -2.42 -3.11 -5.61
CA GLU A 23 -2.06 -4.50 -5.89
C GLU A 23 -1.95 -5.26 -4.56
N PHE A 24 -2.45 -6.49 -4.54
CA PHE A 24 -2.23 -7.45 -3.46
C PHE A 24 -1.57 -8.72 -4.00
N GLU A 25 -0.72 -9.29 -3.17
CA GLU A 25 -0.09 -10.59 -3.33
C GLU A 25 -0.42 -11.39 -2.07
N LYS A 26 -0.92 -12.61 -2.23
CA LYS A 26 -1.12 -13.55 -1.13
C LYS A 26 0.17 -14.30 -0.80
N LEU A 27 0.21 -14.88 0.39
CA LEU A 27 1.21 -15.89 0.75
C LEU A 27 1.03 -17.10 -0.17
N GLU A 28 2.14 -17.74 -0.50
CA GLU A 28 2.17 -19.00 -1.23
C GLU A 28 1.35 -20.05 -0.46
N ASP A 29 0.45 -20.73 -1.16
CA ASP A 29 -0.36 -21.79 -0.57
C ASP A 29 0.40 -23.14 -0.54
N ALA A 30 -0.27 -24.20 -0.09
CA ALA A 30 0.33 -25.52 0.01
C ALA A 30 0.66 -26.17 -1.36
N THR A 31 0.14 -25.63 -2.48
CA THR A 31 0.44 -26.11 -3.83
C THR A 31 1.57 -25.32 -4.48
N GLY A 32 2.06 -24.27 -3.83
CA GLY A 32 3.07 -23.37 -4.37
C GLY A 32 2.47 -22.23 -5.20
N ASP A 33 1.14 -22.05 -5.17
CA ASP A 33 0.45 -21.04 -5.94
C ASP A 33 0.41 -19.71 -5.19
N VAL A 34 0.68 -18.62 -5.92
CA VAL A 34 0.62 -17.25 -5.40
C VAL A 34 -0.49 -16.50 -6.11
N GLU A 35 -1.60 -16.30 -5.40
CA GLU A 35 -2.70 -15.47 -5.90
C GLU A 35 -2.35 -13.98 -5.76
N SER A 36 -2.57 -13.21 -6.83
CA SER A 36 -2.41 -11.77 -6.81
C SER A 36 -3.52 -11.08 -7.60
N GLY A 37 -3.76 -9.81 -7.30
CA GLY A 37 -4.77 -9.03 -7.99
C GLY A 37 -4.51 -7.54 -7.87
N ILE A 38 -5.08 -6.78 -8.81
CA ILE A 38 -4.94 -5.33 -8.86
C ILE A 38 -6.32 -4.68 -8.96
N THR A 39 -6.55 -3.62 -8.19
CA THR A 39 -7.78 -2.85 -8.21
C THR A 39 -7.49 -1.36 -8.36
N LYS A 40 -8.30 -0.67 -9.15
CA LYS A 40 -8.20 0.79 -9.30
C LYS A 40 -8.83 1.48 -8.09
N CYS A 41 -8.20 2.54 -7.61
CA CYS A 41 -8.72 3.42 -6.57
C CYS A 41 -9.10 4.79 -7.15
N LYS A 42 -10.01 5.48 -6.46
CA LYS A 42 -10.34 6.87 -6.79
C LYS A 42 -9.17 7.80 -6.50
N ASP A 43 -8.52 7.57 -5.36
CA ASP A 43 -7.32 8.25 -4.89
C ASP A 43 -6.58 7.33 -3.89
N ALA A 44 -5.46 7.81 -3.32
CA ALA A 44 -4.72 7.05 -2.32
C ALA A 44 -5.51 6.80 -1.02
N ARG A 45 -6.44 7.69 -0.65
CA ARG A 45 -7.27 7.54 0.55
C ARG A 45 -8.30 6.42 0.36
N ASP A 46 -8.87 6.29 -0.84
CA ASP A 46 -9.75 5.20 -1.22
C ASP A 46 -9.02 3.85 -1.17
N CYS A 47 -7.77 3.77 -1.64
CA CYS A 47 -6.94 2.58 -1.46
C CYS A 47 -6.74 2.24 0.02
N MET A 48 -6.38 3.21 0.86
CA MET A 48 -6.18 2.97 2.29
C MET A 48 -7.47 2.49 2.98
N ARG A 49 -8.64 3.02 2.62
CA ARG A 49 -9.92 2.53 3.13
C ARG A 49 -10.20 1.07 2.76
N LYS A 50 -9.82 0.65 1.55
CA LYS A 50 -9.93 -0.75 1.12
C LYS A 50 -8.99 -1.66 1.91
N VAL A 51 -7.76 -1.21 2.17
CA VAL A 51 -6.80 -1.92 3.03
C VAL A 51 -7.36 -2.07 4.44
N ASP A 52 -7.83 -0.98 5.05
CA ASP A 52 -8.40 -1.00 6.40
C ASP A 52 -9.62 -1.91 6.50
N TRP A 53 -10.46 -1.94 5.47
CA TRP A 53 -11.60 -2.87 5.40
C TRP A 53 -11.15 -4.32 5.28
N ALA A 54 -10.17 -4.63 4.43
CA ALA A 54 -9.63 -5.98 4.27
C ALA A 54 -9.01 -6.49 5.59
N TRP A 55 -8.38 -5.60 6.36
CA TRP A 55 -7.87 -5.89 7.70
C TRP A 55 -8.99 -6.20 8.68
N LYS A 56 -9.96 -5.29 8.83
CA LYS A 56 -11.08 -5.45 9.77
C LYS A 56 -11.94 -6.69 9.50
N THR A 57 -11.96 -7.17 8.26
CA THR A 57 -12.74 -8.35 7.86
C THR A 57 -11.91 -9.64 7.81
N GLY A 58 -10.62 -9.59 8.18
CA GLY A 58 -9.72 -10.74 8.13
C GLY A 58 -9.35 -11.18 6.70
N LYS A 59 -9.80 -10.48 5.67
CA LYS A 59 -9.51 -10.80 4.26
C LYS A 59 -8.06 -10.56 3.83
N ALA A 60 -7.26 -9.95 4.70
CA ALA A 60 -5.85 -9.75 4.45
C ALA A 60 -4.96 -10.68 5.27
N VAL A 61 -5.50 -11.63 6.05
CA VAL A 61 -4.69 -12.55 6.90
C VAL A 61 -3.65 -13.29 6.07
N ASP A 62 -3.99 -13.66 4.85
CA ASP A 62 -3.15 -14.37 3.88
C ASP A 62 -2.38 -13.43 2.95
N CYS A 63 -2.40 -12.11 3.18
CA CYS A 63 -1.71 -11.17 2.31
C CYS A 63 -0.21 -11.15 2.59
N ALA A 64 0.61 -11.44 1.57
CA ALA A 64 2.07 -11.31 1.62
C ALA A 64 2.52 -9.87 1.40
N ARG A 65 1.86 -9.14 0.49
CA ARG A 65 2.26 -7.77 0.14
C ARG A 65 1.10 -6.96 -0.41
N LEU A 66 1.07 -5.69 -0.03
CA LEU A 66 0.23 -4.67 -0.65
C LEU A 66 1.12 -3.60 -1.28
N THR A 67 0.85 -3.26 -2.53
CA THR A 67 1.60 -2.22 -3.26
C THR A 67 0.62 -1.22 -3.84
N MET A 68 0.83 0.07 -3.55
CA MET A 68 0.11 1.12 -4.24
C MET A 68 0.97 1.70 -5.36
N TRP A 69 0.35 1.81 -6.52
CA TRP A 69 0.96 2.33 -7.74
C TRP A 69 0.24 3.60 -8.17
N ARG A 70 1.01 4.59 -8.62
CA ARG A 70 0.51 5.76 -9.34
C ARG A 70 0.95 5.66 -10.79
N LYS A 71 0.01 5.82 -11.71
CA LYS A 71 0.29 5.90 -13.14
C LYS A 71 -0.21 7.25 -13.67
N ASP A 72 0.73 8.10 -14.04
CA ASP A 72 0.43 9.35 -14.73
C ASP A 72 0.32 9.07 -16.24
N THR A 73 -0.37 9.96 -16.97
CA THR A 73 -0.57 9.76 -18.40
C THR A 73 0.78 9.82 -19.12
N ASN A 74 1.10 8.76 -19.86
CA ASN A 74 2.38 8.57 -20.58
C ASN A 74 3.61 8.33 -19.70
N GLU A 75 3.43 8.04 -18.42
CA GLU A 75 4.52 7.66 -17.52
C GLU A 75 4.43 6.19 -17.10
N GLU A 76 5.57 5.63 -16.72
CA GLU A 76 5.62 4.33 -16.06
C GLU A 76 4.88 4.38 -14.72
N ALA A 77 4.33 3.24 -14.31
CA ALA A 77 3.70 3.15 -13.00
C ALA A 77 4.78 3.26 -11.91
N VAL A 78 4.64 4.24 -11.04
CA VAL A 78 5.54 4.47 -9.91
C VAL A 78 4.95 3.87 -8.66
N LYS A 79 5.75 3.10 -7.92
CA LYS A 79 5.38 2.61 -6.60
C LYS A 79 5.39 3.77 -5.62
N ILE A 80 4.24 4.06 -5.02
CA ILE A 80 4.08 5.19 -4.10
C ILE A 80 3.97 4.75 -2.63
N TRP A 81 3.71 3.47 -2.38
CA TRP A 81 3.65 2.90 -1.04
C TRP A 81 3.67 1.36 -1.09
N VAL A 82 4.22 0.74 -0.06
CA VAL A 82 4.27 -0.72 0.07
C VAL A 82 4.14 -1.13 1.53
N ARG A 83 3.44 -2.23 1.76
CA ARG A 83 3.51 -3.03 3.00
C ARG A 83 3.83 -4.46 2.62
N ASP A 84 4.95 -4.97 3.11
CA ASP A 84 5.36 -6.36 2.89
C ASP A 84 5.26 -7.12 4.21
N PHE A 85 4.26 -7.98 4.33
CA PHE A 85 3.97 -8.75 5.54
C PHE A 85 4.89 -9.94 5.74
N ARG A 86 5.80 -10.21 4.78
CA ARG A 86 6.94 -11.10 5.05
C ARG A 86 7.98 -10.43 5.96
N SER A 87 7.97 -9.09 6.04
CA SER A 87 8.79 -8.37 7.01
C SER A 87 8.26 -8.62 8.43
N PRO A 88 9.12 -8.97 9.40
CA PRO A 88 8.70 -9.17 10.80
C PRO A 88 7.93 -7.97 11.38
N TYR A 89 8.30 -6.75 10.99
CA TYR A 89 7.64 -5.53 11.44
C TYR A 89 6.18 -5.46 11.00
N TRP A 90 5.90 -5.69 9.72
CA TRP A 90 4.54 -5.61 9.19
C TRP A 90 3.71 -6.82 9.56
N LYS A 91 4.33 -8.01 9.66
CA LYS A 91 3.69 -9.20 10.20
C LYS A 91 3.15 -8.96 11.60
N ALA A 92 4.00 -8.46 12.52
CA ALA A 92 3.58 -8.14 13.88
C ALA A 92 2.44 -7.12 13.91
N LYS A 93 2.49 -6.10 13.04
CA LYS A 93 1.40 -5.11 12.92
C LYS A 93 0.10 -5.69 12.38
N GLN A 94 0.17 -6.66 11.47
CA GLN A 94 -1.01 -7.36 10.95
C GLN A 94 -1.62 -8.25 12.02
N GLU A 95 -0.80 -8.98 12.76
CA GLU A 95 -1.24 -9.83 13.88
C GLU A 95 -1.89 -8.99 14.99
N GLU A 96 -1.28 -7.87 15.39
CA GLU A 96 -1.85 -6.91 16.37
C GLU A 96 -3.24 -6.39 15.93
N LEU A 97 -3.44 -6.18 14.64
CA LEU A 97 -4.72 -5.67 14.10
C LEU A 97 -5.80 -6.75 14.00
N ILE A 98 -5.44 -8.02 13.80
CA ILE A 98 -6.37 -9.14 13.65
C ILE A 98 -6.75 -9.71 15.01
N TRP A 99 -5.75 -9.94 15.86
CA TRP A 99 -5.90 -10.62 17.15
C TRP A 99 -6.05 -9.66 18.32
N GLY A 100 -5.75 -8.37 18.11
CA GLY A 100 -5.63 -7.38 19.18
C GLY A 100 -4.21 -7.38 19.75
N ASN A 101 -3.92 -6.35 20.55
CA ASN A 101 -2.82 -6.47 21.50
C ASN A 101 -3.36 -7.31 22.67
N ASP A 102 -2.91 -8.56 22.80
CA ASP A 102 -2.93 -9.27 24.08
C ASP A 102 -1.90 -8.61 25.00
N LEU A 103 -2.16 -7.34 25.34
CA LEU A 103 -1.51 -6.63 26.42
C LEU A 103 -2.53 -6.62 27.55
N ASP A 104 -2.57 -7.74 28.27
CA ASP A 104 -3.06 -7.78 29.65
C ASP A 104 -2.35 -6.73 30.51
#